data_AF-A0A0F9K3F2-F1
#
_entry.id   AF-A0A0F9K3F2-F1
#
_cell.length_a   1.000
_cell.length_b   1.000
_cell.length_c   1.000
_cell.angle_alpha   90.00
_cell.angle_beta   90.00
_cell.angle_gamma   90.00
#
_symmetry.space_group_name_H-M   'P 1'
#
loop_
_entity.id
_entity.type
_entity.pdbx_description
1 polymer ?
#
loop_
_entity_poly.entity_id
_entity_poly.type
_entity_poly.pdbx_seq_one_letter_code
_entity_poly.pdbx_strand_id
1 'polypeptide(L)'
;MRGSKGAVATGHELTSRAAAGVLEAGGNAFDAAVAAAFAATVTEPCLTSLGGGGFLLAHNASPKTDVLYDFFVNAPGRGNAGGEGASDSSHFIPIDVDFGSTVQEFHAGAGSVAVPGMMQGLLECHRELCTMDIADLIAPAVEYLTAGVRANPLQDYLTRILEPILTLTDYGRELYSG
;
A
#
# COMPACT_ATOMS: atom_id res chain seq x y z
N MET A 1 30.01 19.35 6.64
CA MET A 1 28.76 18.56 6.59
C MET A 1 27.88 19.15 5.51
N ARG A 2 27.56 18.41 4.44
CA ARG A 2 26.50 18.83 3.51
C ARG A 2 25.17 18.57 4.22
N GLY A 3 24.34 19.60 4.40
CA GLY A 3 23.00 19.43 4.98
C GLY A 3 22.18 18.46 4.15
N SER A 4 21.24 17.73 4.77
CA SER A 4 20.41 16.77 4.03
C SER A 4 19.61 17.51 2.95
N LYS A 5 19.57 16.93 1.75
CA LYS A 5 18.83 17.51 0.61
C LYS A 5 17.31 17.23 0.68
N GLY A 6 16.88 16.44 1.66
CA GLY A 6 15.50 16.09 1.92
C GLY A 6 15.39 15.21 3.18
N ALA A 7 14.17 14.87 3.57
CA ALA A 7 13.86 13.98 4.69
C ALA A 7 12.66 13.10 4.31
N VAL A 8 12.65 11.87 4.83
CA VAL A 8 11.57 10.89 4.61
C VAL A 8 11.17 10.28 5.95
N ALA A 9 9.88 10.01 6.12
CA ALA A 9 9.34 9.32 7.28
C ALA A 9 8.28 8.33 6.79
N THR A 10 8.46 7.05 7.12
CA THR A 10 7.61 5.95 6.64
C THR A 10 7.44 4.90 7.75
N GLY A 11 6.53 3.93 7.55
CA GLY A 11 6.22 2.90 8.55
C GLY A 11 7.29 1.82 8.73
N HIS A 12 8.21 1.67 7.76
CA HIS A 12 9.25 0.65 7.77
C HIS A 12 10.62 1.21 7.36
N GLU A 13 11.70 0.67 7.93
CA GLU A 13 13.07 1.14 7.65
C GLU A 13 13.44 0.98 6.16
N LEU A 14 13.14 -0.17 5.57
CA LEU A 14 13.40 -0.42 4.14
C LEU A 14 12.59 0.49 3.21
N THR A 15 11.35 0.86 3.58
CA THR A 15 10.55 1.86 2.87
C THR A 15 11.25 3.22 2.91
N SER A 16 11.72 3.64 4.09
CA SER A 16 12.50 4.87 4.25
C SER A 16 13.79 4.83 3.43
N ARG A 17 14.48 3.68 3.39
CA ARG A 17 15.72 3.50 2.63
C ARG A 17 15.49 3.61 1.12
N ALA A 18 14.42 3.05 0.59
CA ALA A 18 14.07 3.20 -0.82
C ALA A 18 13.83 4.68 -1.18
N ALA A 19 13.02 5.38 -0.39
CA ALA A 19 12.71 6.78 -0.60
C ALA A 19 13.95 7.70 -0.44
N ALA A 20 14.76 7.45 0.59
CA ALA A 20 15.99 8.20 0.82
C ALA A 20 17.01 8.00 -0.31
N GLY A 21 17.16 6.75 -0.79
CA GLY A 21 18.02 6.43 -1.93
C GLY A 21 17.61 7.19 -3.19
N VAL A 22 16.32 7.33 -3.46
CA VAL A 22 15.79 8.13 -4.57
C VAL A 22 16.14 9.62 -4.42
N LEU A 23 15.97 10.20 -3.23
CA LEU A 23 16.37 11.58 -2.97
C LEU A 23 17.90 11.78 -3.12
N GLU A 24 18.70 10.82 -2.67
CA GLU A 24 20.16 10.84 -2.81
C GLU A 24 20.60 10.75 -4.27
N ALA A 25 19.87 9.97 -5.09
CA ALA A 25 20.06 9.87 -6.53
C ALA A 25 19.61 11.13 -7.31
N GLY A 26 18.98 12.10 -6.63
CA GLY A 26 18.57 13.38 -7.22
C GLY A 26 17.11 13.43 -7.67
N GLY A 27 16.30 12.41 -7.32
CA GLY A 27 14.85 12.46 -7.49
C GLY A 27 14.21 13.53 -6.60
N ASN A 28 12.99 13.92 -6.97
CA ASN A 28 12.19 14.87 -6.22
C ASN A 28 11.37 14.19 -5.10
N ALA A 29 10.59 14.97 -4.34
CA ALA A 29 9.79 14.44 -3.24
C ALA A 29 8.71 13.43 -3.70
N PHE A 30 8.20 13.58 -4.92
CA PHE A 30 7.19 12.70 -5.50
C PHE A 30 7.80 11.40 -6.01
N ASP A 31 9.00 11.45 -6.63
CA ASP A 31 9.80 10.27 -6.98
C ASP A 31 10.01 9.40 -5.72
N ALA A 32 10.45 10.04 -4.62
CA ALA A 32 10.69 9.36 -3.35
C ALA A 32 9.40 8.79 -2.74
N ALA A 33 8.27 9.51 -2.83
CA ALA A 33 6.98 9.03 -2.33
C ALA A 33 6.44 7.84 -3.14
N VAL A 34 6.58 7.85 -4.47
CA VAL A 34 6.18 6.74 -5.33
C VAL A 34 7.05 5.51 -5.08
N ALA A 35 8.37 5.67 -4.97
CA ALA A 35 9.27 4.58 -4.62
C ALA A 35 8.98 4.01 -3.22
N ALA A 36 8.67 4.89 -2.24
CA ALA A 36 8.23 4.47 -0.92
C ALA A 36 6.95 3.63 -1.00
N ALA A 37 5.96 4.06 -1.77
CA ALA A 37 4.70 3.34 -1.92
C ALA A 37 4.91 1.94 -2.50
N PHE A 38 5.74 1.79 -3.54
CA PHE A 38 6.08 0.47 -4.08
C PHE A 38 6.84 -0.39 -3.06
N ALA A 39 7.85 0.16 -2.37
CA ALA A 39 8.59 -0.57 -1.35
C ALA A 39 7.67 -1.04 -0.21
N ALA A 40 6.74 -0.20 0.24
CA ALA A 40 5.77 -0.51 1.29
C ALA A 40 4.84 -1.68 0.93
N THR A 41 4.54 -1.91 -0.36
CA THR A 41 3.75 -3.09 -0.76
C THR A 41 4.45 -4.41 -0.44
N VAL A 42 5.78 -4.39 -0.30
CA VAL A 42 6.60 -5.55 0.03
C VAL A 42 6.92 -5.60 1.51
N THR A 43 7.25 -4.45 2.11
CA THR A 43 7.71 -4.39 3.50
C THR A 43 6.57 -4.22 4.50
N GLU A 44 5.38 -3.83 4.06
CA GLU A 44 4.22 -3.56 4.91
C GLU A 44 2.94 -4.19 4.33
N PRO A 45 2.94 -5.50 3.95
CA PRO A 45 1.90 -6.10 3.11
C PRO A 45 0.52 -6.17 3.78
N CYS A 46 0.45 -6.14 5.11
CA CYS A 46 -0.81 -6.06 5.86
C CYS A 46 -1.42 -4.66 5.89
N LEU A 47 -0.69 -3.63 5.46
CA LEU A 47 -1.08 -2.22 5.52
C LEU A 47 -1.16 -1.57 4.12
N THR A 48 -0.29 -1.99 3.20
CA THR A 48 -0.16 -1.40 1.86
C THR A 48 -0.17 -2.48 0.80
N SER A 49 -0.96 -2.29 -0.26
CA SER A 49 -1.07 -3.24 -1.37
C SER A 49 -1.41 -2.54 -2.68
N LEU A 50 -0.90 -3.08 -3.80
CA LEU A 50 -1.31 -2.66 -5.15
C LEU A 50 -2.79 -2.95 -5.42
N GLY A 51 -3.39 -3.89 -4.69
CA GLY A 51 -4.83 -4.17 -4.69
C GLY A 51 -5.66 -3.24 -3.79
N GLY A 52 -5.04 -2.23 -3.16
CA GLY A 52 -5.72 -1.25 -2.31
C GLY A 52 -6.02 0.06 -3.01
N GLY A 53 -6.03 1.15 -2.23
CA GLY A 53 -6.18 2.53 -2.69
C GLY A 53 -5.54 3.49 -1.70
N GLY A 54 -5.55 4.78 -2.00
CA GLY A 54 -4.94 5.78 -1.14
C GLY A 54 -5.10 7.19 -1.64
N PHE A 55 -4.34 8.10 -1.03
CA PHE A 55 -4.31 9.50 -1.35
C PHE A 55 -2.88 10.01 -1.39
N LEU A 56 -2.57 10.94 -2.29
CA LEU A 56 -1.33 11.71 -2.28
C LEU A 56 -1.67 13.19 -2.23
N LEU A 57 -1.27 13.86 -1.14
CA LEU A 57 -1.37 15.31 -1.03
C LEU A 57 -0.04 15.92 -1.50
N ALA A 58 -0.07 16.51 -2.70
CA ALA A 58 1.09 17.12 -3.33
C ALA A 58 1.13 18.62 -3.05
N HIS A 59 2.28 19.09 -2.52
CA HIS A 59 2.63 20.49 -2.52
C HIS A 59 3.78 20.71 -3.51
N ASN A 60 3.50 21.37 -4.64
CA ASN A 60 4.54 21.84 -5.53
C ASN A 60 4.94 23.26 -5.12
N ALA A 61 6.24 23.50 -4.96
CA ALA A 61 6.76 24.83 -4.61
C ALA A 61 6.87 25.75 -5.83
N SER A 62 6.96 25.19 -7.05
CA SER A 62 7.11 25.96 -8.29
C SER A 62 6.56 25.20 -9.52
N PRO A 63 5.41 25.63 -10.10
CA PRO A 63 4.52 26.67 -9.59
C PRO A 63 3.95 26.27 -8.22
N LYS A 64 3.58 27.26 -7.40
CA LYS A 64 3.01 26.98 -6.08
C LYS A 64 1.60 26.41 -6.23
N THR A 65 1.44 25.12 -6.05
CA THR A 65 0.14 24.43 -6.19
C THR A 65 -0.01 23.33 -5.15
N ASP A 66 -1.19 23.23 -4.58
CA ASP A 66 -1.61 22.14 -3.69
C ASP A 66 -2.64 21.29 -4.42
N VAL A 67 -2.38 19.99 -4.56
CA VAL A 67 -3.25 19.04 -5.28
C VAL A 67 -3.42 17.78 -4.45
N LEU A 68 -4.66 17.29 -4.33
CA LEU A 68 -4.96 15.99 -3.75
C LEU A 68 -5.25 15.00 -4.88
N TYR A 69 -4.40 13.98 -4.99
CA TYR A 69 -4.66 12.82 -5.82
C TYR A 69 -5.45 11.81 -4.98
N ASP A 70 -6.72 11.62 -5.33
CA ASP A 70 -7.59 10.60 -4.75
C ASP A 70 -7.62 9.38 -5.66
N PHE A 71 -6.99 8.31 -5.20
CA PHE A 71 -7.02 6.99 -5.83
C PHE A 71 -7.51 5.96 -4.81
N PHE A 72 -8.47 6.37 -3.96
CA PHE A 72 -9.11 5.49 -3.01
C PHE A 72 -10.01 4.48 -3.71
N VAL A 73 -10.29 3.38 -3.01
CA VAL A 73 -11.08 2.29 -3.58
C VAL A 73 -12.54 2.71 -3.75
N ASN A 74 -13.21 2.11 -4.74
CA ASN A 74 -14.61 2.37 -5.03
C ASN A 74 -15.45 1.12 -4.91
N ALA A 75 -16.69 1.25 -4.41
CA ALA A 75 -17.65 0.17 -4.50
C ALA A 75 -17.84 -0.25 -5.98
N PRO A 76 -17.85 -1.56 -6.27
CA PRO A 76 -18.07 -2.03 -7.64
C PRO A 76 -19.47 -1.65 -8.13
N GLY A 77 -19.66 -1.60 -9.45
CA GLY A 77 -20.98 -1.36 -10.07
C GLY A 77 -21.39 0.11 -10.21
N ARG A 78 -20.47 1.08 -10.06
CA ARG A 78 -20.74 2.50 -10.36
C ARG A 78 -21.32 2.65 -11.78
N GLY A 79 -22.48 3.29 -11.90
CA GLY A 79 -23.21 3.48 -13.16
C GLY A 79 -24.37 2.51 -13.41
N ASN A 80 -24.47 1.42 -12.64
CA ASN A 80 -25.64 0.53 -12.66
C ASN A 80 -26.75 1.10 -11.77
N ALA A 81 -27.41 2.17 -12.22
CA ALA A 81 -28.50 2.84 -11.49
C ALA A 81 -29.85 2.09 -11.49
N GLY A 82 -29.87 0.76 -11.66
CA GLY A 82 -31.12 0.01 -11.82
C GLY A 82 -31.03 -1.51 -11.74
N GLY A 83 -30.00 -2.08 -11.12
CA GLY A 83 -29.90 -3.53 -10.96
C GLY A 83 -30.12 -3.93 -9.52
N GLU A 84 -31.14 -4.73 -9.27
CA GLU A 84 -31.27 -5.55 -8.06
C GLU A 84 -29.97 -6.37 -7.88
N GLY A 85 -29.06 -5.81 -7.09
CA GLY A 85 -27.78 -6.40 -6.68
C GLY A 85 -27.55 -5.99 -5.23
N ALA A 86 -28.61 -6.13 -4.43
CA ALA A 86 -28.60 -5.92 -3.01
C ALA A 86 -27.52 -6.80 -2.39
N SER A 87 -26.64 -6.17 -1.60
CA SER A 87 -25.96 -6.72 -0.41
C SER A 87 -26.11 -8.23 -0.19
N ASP A 88 -25.55 -9.06 -1.07
CA ASP A 88 -25.47 -10.48 -0.82
C ASP A 88 -24.36 -10.68 0.21
N SER A 89 -24.77 -10.76 1.48
CA SER A 89 -23.87 -10.96 2.60
C SER A 89 -23.16 -12.32 2.54
N SER A 90 -23.59 -13.26 1.68
CA SER A 90 -22.93 -14.57 1.53
C SER A 90 -21.50 -14.47 1.00
N HIS A 91 -21.14 -13.34 0.37
CA HIS A 91 -19.78 -13.06 -0.08
C HIS A 91 -18.90 -12.40 0.98
N PHE A 92 -19.45 -12.10 2.16
CA PHE A 92 -18.73 -11.59 3.31
C PHE A 92 -18.53 -12.72 4.33
N ILE A 93 -17.28 -12.97 4.68
CA ILE A 93 -16.90 -13.99 5.64
C ILE A 93 -16.50 -13.26 6.93
N PRO A 94 -17.28 -13.35 8.02
CA PRO A 94 -16.92 -12.70 9.28
C PRO A 94 -15.67 -13.37 9.87
N ILE A 95 -14.75 -12.56 10.37
CA ILE A 95 -13.50 -12.99 10.98
C ILE A 95 -13.26 -12.16 12.24
N ASP A 96 -13.18 -12.82 13.38
CA ASP A 96 -12.82 -12.17 14.64
C ASP A 96 -11.31 -11.92 14.69
N VAL A 97 -10.92 -10.67 14.92
CA VAL A 97 -9.53 -10.25 15.12
C VAL A 97 -9.34 -9.82 16.57
N ASP A 98 -8.42 -10.49 17.27
CA ASP A 98 -8.10 -10.24 18.66
C ASP A 98 -6.92 -9.25 18.80
N PHE A 99 -7.20 -8.05 19.32
CA PHE A 99 -6.21 -7.00 19.60
C PHE A 99 -5.66 -7.10 21.04
N GLY A 100 -5.99 -8.17 21.77
CA GLY A 100 -5.62 -8.43 23.16
C GLY A 100 -6.54 -7.77 24.18
N SER A 101 -6.89 -6.50 23.99
CA SER A 101 -7.84 -5.77 24.86
C SER A 101 -9.28 -5.82 24.37
N THR A 102 -9.48 -6.13 23.09
CA THR A 102 -10.79 -6.18 22.44
C THR A 102 -10.74 -7.15 21.26
N VAL A 103 -11.87 -7.77 20.98
CA VAL A 103 -12.11 -8.55 19.76
C VAL A 103 -13.03 -7.73 18.88
N GLN A 104 -12.67 -7.59 17.60
CA GLN A 104 -13.47 -6.88 16.61
C GLN A 104 -13.74 -7.80 15.43
N GLU A 105 -14.98 -7.78 14.93
CA GLU A 105 -15.35 -8.51 13.73
C GLU A 105 -14.91 -7.72 12.49
N PHE A 106 -14.08 -8.37 11.67
CA PHE A 106 -13.71 -7.94 10.33
C PHE A 106 -14.40 -8.85 9.30
N HIS A 107 -14.29 -8.49 8.02
CA HIS A 107 -14.84 -9.29 6.94
C HIS A 107 -13.77 -9.59 5.88
N ALA A 108 -13.78 -10.83 5.41
CA ALA A 108 -13.05 -11.30 4.24
C ALA A 108 -14.04 -11.75 3.14
N GLY A 109 -13.52 -12.36 2.07
CA GLY A 109 -14.32 -12.85 0.95
C GLY A 109 -14.51 -11.81 -0.17
N ALA A 110 -15.13 -12.22 -1.28
CA ALA A 110 -15.25 -11.36 -2.45
C ALA A 110 -16.09 -10.10 -2.19
N GLY A 111 -17.04 -10.16 -1.27
CA GLY A 111 -17.89 -9.03 -0.89
C GLY A 111 -17.11 -7.91 -0.20
N SER A 112 -16.00 -8.23 0.47
CA SER A 112 -15.16 -7.24 1.16
C SER A 112 -14.17 -6.52 0.24
N VAL A 113 -14.16 -6.83 -1.08
CA VAL A 113 -13.21 -6.27 -2.04
C VAL A 113 -13.85 -5.15 -2.85
N ALA A 114 -13.31 -3.94 -2.71
CA ALA A 114 -13.62 -2.79 -3.54
C ALA A 114 -12.73 -2.74 -4.80
N VAL A 115 -13.07 -1.92 -5.80
CA VAL A 115 -12.25 -1.72 -7.00
C VAL A 115 -10.94 -1.03 -6.62
N PRO A 116 -9.76 -1.66 -6.84
CA PRO A 116 -8.47 -1.08 -6.47
C PRO A 116 -8.13 0.19 -7.26
N GLY A 117 -7.54 1.17 -6.58
CA GLY A 117 -7.06 2.42 -7.19
C GLY A 117 -5.55 2.63 -7.10
N MET A 118 -4.85 1.91 -6.22
CA MET A 118 -3.45 2.18 -5.87
C MET A 118 -2.50 2.19 -7.07
N MET A 119 -2.47 1.11 -7.87
CA MET A 119 -1.56 1.03 -9.03
C MET A 119 -1.80 2.18 -10.02
N GLN A 120 -3.05 2.44 -10.39
CA GLN A 120 -3.39 3.51 -11.31
C GLN A 120 -3.02 4.89 -10.73
N GLY A 121 -3.30 5.11 -9.45
CA GLY A 121 -2.95 6.34 -8.74
C GLY A 121 -1.45 6.62 -8.72
N LEU A 122 -0.63 5.60 -8.43
CA LEU A 122 0.82 5.73 -8.45
C LEU A 122 1.37 6.02 -9.84
N LEU A 123 0.84 5.35 -10.88
CA LEU A 123 1.24 5.61 -12.26
C LEU A 123 0.85 7.02 -12.72
N GLU A 124 -0.30 7.53 -12.28
CA GLU A 124 -0.73 8.89 -12.59
C GLU A 124 0.12 9.93 -11.85
N CYS A 125 0.38 9.72 -10.56
CA CYS A 125 1.32 10.56 -9.80
C CYS A 125 2.72 10.54 -10.41
N HIS A 126 3.18 9.37 -10.90
CA HIS A 126 4.43 9.26 -11.63
C HIS A 126 4.43 10.13 -12.89
N ARG A 127 3.42 9.96 -13.74
CA ARG A 127 3.27 10.70 -14.99
C ARG A 127 3.28 12.21 -14.81
N GLU A 128 2.65 12.72 -13.74
CA GLU A 128 2.46 14.16 -13.55
C GLU A 128 3.52 14.84 -12.69
N LEU A 129 4.09 14.13 -11.71
CA LEU A 129 4.90 14.72 -10.66
C LEU A 129 6.34 14.19 -10.61
N CYS A 130 6.58 12.98 -11.11
CA CYS A 130 7.90 12.33 -11.02
C CYS A 130 8.83 12.77 -12.16
N THR A 131 10.12 12.66 -11.90
CA THR A 131 11.18 12.99 -12.86
C THR A 131 12.09 11.82 -13.20
N MET A 132 12.06 10.76 -12.39
CA MET A 132 12.81 9.53 -12.63
C MET A 132 11.97 8.51 -13.41
N ASP A 133 12.65 7.57 -14.05
CA ASP A 133 11.97 6.47 -14.74
C ASP A 133 11.25 5.56 -13.74
N ILE A 134 10.04 5.12 -14.08
CA ILE A 134 9.21 4.31 -13.16
C ILE A 134 9.91 3.01 -12.77
N ALA A 135 10.74 2.45 -13.67
CA ALA A 135 11.52 1.26 -13.40
C ALA A 135 12.52 1.47 -12.25
N ASP A 136 13.16 2.65 -12.18
CA ASP A 136 14.09 2.99 -11.10
C ASP A 136 13.37 3.14 -9.77
N LEU A 137 12.14 3.65 -9.78
CA LEU A 137 11.31 3.81 -8.57
C LEU A 137 10.77 2.46 -8.05
N ILE A 138 10.54 1.50 -8.93
CA ILE A 138 10.07 0.15 -8.58
C ILE A 138 11.24 -0.76 -8.16
N ALA A 139 12.45 -0.53 -8.68
CA ALA A 139 13.60 -1.39 -8.47
C ALA A 139 13.88 -1.78 -7.00
N PRO A 140 13.80 -0.86 -6.00
CA PRO A 140 14.00 -1.23 -4.60
C PRO A 140 12.98 -2.25 -4.09
N ALA A 141 11.71 -2.13 -4.51
CA ALA A 141 10.66 -3.07 -4.12
C ALA A 141 10.94 -4.48 -4.68
N VAL A 142 11.40 -4.56 -5.94
CA VAL A 142 11.78 -5.83 -6.58
C VAL A 142 12.98 -6.47 -5.88
N GLU A 143 13.98 -5.66 -5.50
CA GLU A 143 15.13 -6.11 -4.73
C GLU A 143 14.68 -6.72 -3.39
N TYR A 144 13.86 -6.01 -2.63
CA TYR A 144 13.35 -6.47 -1.34
C TYR A 144 12.48 -7.72 -1.46
N LEU A 145 11.65 -7.80 -2.50
CA LEU A 145 10.80 -8.97 -2.76
C LEU A 145 11.64 -10.21 -3.05
N THR A 146 12.73 -10.05 -3.81
CA THR A 146 13.63 -11.16 -4.20
C THR A 146 14.54 -11.58 -3.05
N ALA A 147 15.07 -10.64 -2.29
CA ALA A 147 15.95 -10.91 -1.15
C ALA A 147 15.19 -11.42 0.08
N GLY A 148 13.89 -11.14 0.16
CA GLY A 148 13.07 -11.33 1.34
C GLY A 148 13.25 -10.20 2.35
N VAL A 149 12.22 -10.00 3.18
CA VAL A 149 12.22 -9.00 4.26
C VAL A 149 12.14 -9.72 5.60
N ARG A 150 13.08 -9.42 6.50
CA ARG A 150 13.02 -9.92 7.87
C ARG A 150 11.87 -9.23 8.61
N ALA A 151 10.94 -10.02 9.15
CA ALA A 151 9.86 -9.51 9.98
C ALA A 151 10.40 -8.77 11.22
N ASN A 152 9.91 -7.55 11.43
CA ASN A 152 10.13 -6.75 12.63
C ASN A 152 8.98 -6.95 13.64
N PRO A 153 9.05 -6.42 14.87
CA PRO A 153 8.01 -6.62 15.88
C PRO A 153 6.61 -6.15 15.49
N LEU A 154 6.49 -5.08 14.67
CA LEU A 154 5.20 -4.60 14.19
C LEU A 154 4.61 -5.56 13.16
N GLN A 155 5.42 -6.04 12.22
CA GLN A 155 4.98 -7.03 11.23
C GLN A 155 4.59 -8.34 11.91
N ASP A 156 5.38 -8.83 12.87
CA ASP A 156 5.06 -10.02 13.68
C ASP A 156 3.70 -9.88 14.37
N TYR A 157 3.49 -8.73 15.04
CA TYR A 157 2.20 -8.43 15.66
C TYR A 157 1.04 -8.45 14.65
N LEU A 158 1.18 -7.76 13.52
CA LEU A 158 0.12 -7.67 12.50
C LEU A 158 -0.17 -9.03 11.86
N THR A 159 0.86 -9.80 11.52
CA THR A 159 0.70 -11.15 10.94
C THR A 159 0.01 -12.09 11.93
N ARG A 160 0.32 -11.99 13.23
CA ARG A 160 -0.33 -12.80 14.26
C ARG A 160 -1.83 -12.48 14.42
N ILE A 161 -2.19 -11.20 14.55
CA ILE A 161 -3.61 -10.85 14.73
C ILE A 161 -4.42 -11.08 13.45
N LEU A 162 -3.79 -10.99 12.28
CA LEU A 162 -4.44 -11.21 10.98
C LEU A 162 -4.29 -12.65 10.46
N GLU A 163 -3.71 -13.57 11.24
CA GLU A 163 -3.54 -14.97 10.84
C GLU A 163 -4.83 -15.60 10.28
N PRO A 164 -6.02 -15.42 10.89
CA PRO A 164 -7.26 -16.01 10.35
C PRO A 164 -7.62 -15.52 8.95
N ILE A 165 -7.20 -14.30 8.58
CA ILE A 165 -7.41 -13.74 7.23
C ILE A 165 -6.30 -14.23 6.29
N LEU A 166 -5.04 -14.15 6.71
CA LEU A 166 -3.88 -14.50 5.90
C LEU A 166 -3.84 -15.99 5.53
N THR A 167 -4.42 -16.84 6.38
CA THR A 167 -4.48 -18.30 6.19
C THR A 167 -5.84 -18.81 5.70
N LEU A 168 -6.74 -17.92 5.28
CA LEU A 168 -8.09 -18.28 4.84
C LEU A 168 -8.08 -19.23 3.61
N THR A 169 -7.15 -19.00 2.68
CA THR A 169 -6.99 -19.80 1.45
C THR A 169 -5.81 -20.77 1.54
N ASP A 170 -5.80 -21.82 0.71
CA ASP A 170 -4.65 -22.74 0.62
C ASP A 170 -3.35 -22.00 0.27
N TYR A 171 -3.42 -21.08 -0.70
CA TYR A 171 -2.28 -20.24 -1.08
C TYR A 171 -1.77 -19.38 0.09
N GLY A 172 -2.68 -18.80 0.86
CA GLY A 172 -2.32 -18.05 2.06
C GLY A 172 -1.64 -18.92 3.12
N ARG A 173 -2.13 -20.14 3.35
CA ARG A 173 -1.49 -21.10 4.26
C ARG A 173 -0.07 -21.46 3.83
N GLU A 174 0.15 -21.69 2.53
CA GLU A 174 1.49 -21.98 2.00
C GLU A 174 2.50 -20.86 2.28
N LEU A 175 2.05 -19.60 2.29
CA LEU A 175 2.91 -18.44 2.52
C LEU A 175 3.11 -18.08 3.99
N TYR A 176 2.08 -18.24 4.83
CA TYR A 176 2.05 -17.67 6.18
C TYR A 176 2.02 -18.70 7.32
N SER A 177 1.90 -20.00 7.05
CA SER A 177 1.82 -21.05 8.07
C SER A 177 3.15 -21.80 8.32
N GLY A 178 4.26 -21.31 7.77
CA GLY A 178 5.60 -21.92 7.86
C GLY A 178 6.45 -21.42 9.03
#